data_AF-A0A7X8ZTZ0-F1
#
_entry.id   AF-A0A7X8ZTZ0-F1
#
_cell.length_a   1.000
_cell.length_b   1.000
_cell.length_c   1.000
_cell.angle_alpha   90.00
_cell.angle_beta   90.00
_cell.angle_gamma   90.00
#
_symmetry.space_group_name_H-M   'P 1'
#
loop_
_entity.id
_entity.type
_entity.pdbx_description
1 polymer ?
#
loop_
_entity_poly.entity_id
_entity_poly.type
_entity_poly.pdbx_seq_one_letter_code
_entity_poly.pdbx_strand_id
1 'polypeptide(L)' 'MTYQFVTTDSGITEILMEFLDEGVNLTVSRKVAGDTEKAMTQVKVLEADARRDYAELFPLPEVMTDIEGELP' A
#
# COMPACT_ATOMS: atom_id res chain seq x y z
N MET A 1 -1.75 -8.73 -0.05
CA MET A 1 -2.29 -7.52 -0.71
C MET A 1 -2.39 -7.82 -2.19
N THR A 2 -3.45 -7.34 -2.82
CA THR A 2 -3.74 -7.55 -4.24
C THR A 2 -3.86 -6.20 -4.96
N TYR A 3 -3.40 -6.15 -6.21
CA TYR A 3 -3.53 -4.99 -7.09
C TYR A 3 -4.42 -5.31 -8.27
N GLN A 4 -5.33 -4.40 -8.60
CA GLN A 4 -6.10 -4.44 -9.85
C GLN A 4 -5.86 -3.16 -10.64
N PHE A 5 -5.65 -3.29 -11.94
CA PHE A 5 -5.43 -2.17 -12.85
C PHE A 5 -6.61 -2.08 -13.81
N VAL A 6 -7.28 -0.94 -13.81
CA VAL A 6 -8.39 -0.66 -14.72
C VAL A 6 -7.96 0.48 -15.62
N THR A 7 -7.69 0.16 -16.89
CA THR A 7 -7.38 1.15 -17.91
C THR A 7 -8.67 1.72 -18.47
N THR A 8 -8.68 3.04 -18.67
CA THR A 8 -9.75 3.72 -19.40
C THR A 8 -9.20 4.30 -20.69
N ASP A 9 -10.04 4.42 -21.73
CA ASP A 9 -9.68 5.02 -23.04
C ASP A 9 -9.20 6.49 -22.93
N SER A 10 -9.30 7.08 -21.74
CA SER A 10 -8.84 8.42 -21.40
C SER A 10 -7.32 8.53 -21.17
N GLY A 11 -6.58 7.42 -21.28
CA GLY A 11 -5.15 7.39 -20.94
C GLY A 11 -4.90 7.52 -19.43
N ILE A 12 -5.89 7.13 -18.62
CA ILE A 12 -5.79 7.08 -17.16
C ILE A 12 -5.95 5.61 -16.76
N THR A 13 -5.03 5.14 -15.93
CA THR A 13 -5.10 3.85 -15.28
C THR A 13 -5.47 4.03 -13.82
N GLU A 14 -6.54 3.39 -13.40
CA GLU A 14 -6.93 3.29 -12.00
C GLU A 14 -6.28 2.05 -11.38
N ILE A 15 -5.65 2.24 -10.22
CA ILE A 15 -5.00 1.20 -9.43
C ILE A 15 -5.84 1.01 -8.18
N LEU A 16 -6.42 -0.18 -8.03
CA LEU A 16 -7.11 -0.61 -6.83
C LEU A 16 -6.14 -1.45 -5.99
N MET A 17 -5.90 -1.02 -4.75
CA MET A 17 -5.04 -1.69 -3.77
C MET A 17 -5.90 -2.26 -2.65
N GLU A 18 -5.86 -3.58 -2.48
CA GLU A 18 -6.61 -4.29 -1.44
C GLU A 18 -5.64 -4.91 -0.42
N PHE A 19 -5.77 -4.50 0.84
CA PHE A 19 -4.89 -4.95 1.94
C PHE A 19 -5.50 -6.09 2.77
N LEU A 20 -6.59 -6.70 2.30
CA LEU A 20 -7.34 -7.72 3.04
C LEU A 20 -6.49 -8.95 3.37
N ASP A 21 -5.57 -9.36 2.48
CA ASP A 21 -4.68 -10.50 2.74
C ASP A 21 -3.71 -10.25 3.91
N GLU A 22 -3.50 -8.99 4.29
CA GLU A 22 -2.68 -8.59 5.44
C GLU A 22 -3.53 -8.44 6.72
N GLY A 23 -4.81 -8.81 6.67
CA GLY A 23 -5.77 -8.63 7.77
C GLY A 23 -6.25 -7.19 7.93
N VAL A 24 -5.94 -6.31 6.97
CA VAL A 24 -6.33 -4.90 7.01
C VAL A 24 -7.55 -4.71 6.12
N ASN A 25 -8.68 -4.34 6.71
CA ASN A 25 -9.92 -4.07 5.98
C ASN A 25 -9.88 -2.68 5.30
N LEU A 26 -8.97 -2.52 4.35
CA LEU A 26 -8.71 -1.28 3.62
C LEU A 26 -8.63 -1.55 2.12
N THR A 27 -9.34 -0.72 1.34
CA THR A 27 -9.25 -0.67 -0.11
C THR A 27 -8.96 0.77 -0.51
N VAL A 28 -7.93 0.98 -1.34
CA VAL A 28 -7.51 2.30 -1.80
C VAL A 28 -7.50 2.33 -3.33
N SER A 29 -8.20 3.31 -3.91
CA SER A 29 -8.10 3.61 -5.34
C SER A 29 -7.20 4.81 -5.58
N ARG A 30 -6.30 4.70 -6.56
CA ARG A 30 -5.44 5.78 -7.05
C ARG A 30 -5.48 5.84 -8.57
N LYS A 31 -5.59 7.04 -9.14
CA LYS A 31 -5.57 7.25 -10.60
C LYS A 31 -4.21 7.75 -11.03
N VAL A 32 -3.65 7.10 -12.05
CA VAL A 32 -2.35 7.43 -12.62
C VAL A 32 -2.52 7.73 -14.10
N ALA A 33 -1.89 8.79 -14.58
CA ALA A 33 -1.84 9.09 -16.01
C ALA A 33 -0.89 8.12 -16.74
N GLY A 34 -1.38 7.52 -17.82
CA GLY A 34 -0.64 6.54 -18.61
C GLY A 34 -1.30 5.17 -18.66
N ASP A 35 -0.63 4.26 -19.35
CA ASP A 35 -0.98 2.85 -19.47
C ASP A 35 -0.62 2.05 -18.20
N THR A 36 -0.99 0.76 -18.21
CA THR A 36 -0.72 -0.16 -17.12
C THR A 36 0.78 -0.27 -16.80
N GLU A 37 1.67 -0.26 -17.79
CA GLU A 37 3.11 -0.35 -17.54
C GLU A 37 3.63 0.84 -16.72
N LYS A 38 3.22 2.06 -17.07
CA LYS A 38 3.55 3.24 -16.27
C LYS A 38 2.91 3.18 -14.89
N ALA A 39 1.66 2.77 -14.80
CA ALA A 39 0.95 2.63 -13.53
C ALA A 39 1.68 1.63 -12.59
N MET A 40 2.17 0.51 -13.12
CA MET A 40 2.93 -0.49 -12.37
C MET A 40 4.19 0.09 -11.72
N THR A 41 4.86 1.05 -12.36
CA THR A 41 6.03 1.71 -11.76
C THR A 41 5.69 2.55 -10.53
N GLN A 42 4.44 3.04 -10.44
CA GLN A 42 3.97 3.90 -9.35
C GLN A 42 3.41 3.11 -8.17
N VAL A 43 3.09 1.82 -8.35
CA VAL A 43 2.43 0.98 -7.33
C VAL A 43 3.13 1.05 -5.99
N LYS A 44 4.45 0.85 -5.96
CA LYS A 44 5.22 0.84 -4.69
C LYS A 44 5.17 2.18 -3.96
N VAL A 45 5.14 3.29 -4.71
CA VAL A 45 5.06 4.63 -4.13
C VAL A 45 3.67 4.88 -3.57
N LEU A 46 2.64 4.55 -4.34
CA LEU A 46 1.24 4.74 -3.96
C LEU A 46 0.81 3.84 -2.81
N GLU A 47 1.38 2.64 -2.71
CA GLU A 47 1.20 1.74 -1.58
C GLU A 47 1.86 2.29 -0.31
N ALA A 48 3.11 2.76 -0.40
CA ALA A 48 3.80 3.36 0.74
C ALA A 48 3.07 4.61 1.25
N ASP A 49 2.50 5.39 0.33
CA ASP A 49 1.63 6.53 0.61
C ASP A 49 0.35 6.07 1.33
N ALA A 50 -0.37 5.08 0.79
CA ALA A 50 -1.56 4.52 1.43
C ALA A 50 -1.27 3.96 2.84
N ARG A 51 -0.14 3.29 3.03
CA ARG A 51 0.29 2.78 4.34
C ARG A 51 0.61 3.90 5.34
N ARG A 52 1.05 5.06 4.87
CA ARG A 52 1.27 6.23 5.72
C ARG A 52 -0.04 6.93 6.05
N ASP A 53 -0.90 7.12 5.06
CA ASP A 53 -2.22 7.76 5.22
C ASP A 53 -3.10 6.98 6.20
N TYR A 54 -3.06 5.65 6.13
CA TYR A 54 -3.87 4.75 6.94
C TYR A 54 -3.04 3.94 7.94
N ALA A 55 -1.90 4.49 8.41
CA ALA A 55 -0.96 3.79 9.28
C ALA A 55 -1.61 3.19 10.54
N GLU A 56 -2.68 3.81 11.03
CA GLU A 56 -3.47 3.34 12.17
C GLU A 56 -4.20 2.00 11.94
N LEU A 57 -4.47 1.65 10.67
CA LEU A 57 -5.14 0.40 10.29
C LEU A 57 -4.15 -0.75 10.09
N PHE A 58 -2.86 -0.43 9.93
CA PHE A 58 -1.83 -1.44 9.74
C PHE A 58 -1.31 -1.92 11.09
N PRO A 59 -1.00 -3.23 11.22
CA PRO A 59 -0.35 -3.71 12.42
C PRO A 59 0.98 -2.98 12.59
N LEU A 60 1.22 -2.48 13.80
CA LEU A 60 2.52 -1.92 14.14
C LEU A 60 3.57 -3.02 13.95
N PRO A 61 4.73 -2.70 13.35
CA PRO A 61 5.83 -3.64 13.36
C PRO A 61 6.09 -4.03 14.81
N GLU A 62 6.21 -5.34 15.08
CA GLU A 62 6.69 -5.80 16.37
C GLU A 62 8.05 -5.14 16.57
N VAL A 63 8.09 -4.11 17.41
CA VAL A 63 9.33 -3.57 17.89
C VAL A 63 9.92 -4.72 18.67
N MET A 64 10.92 -5.40 18.09
CA MET A 64 11.80 -6.27 18.86
C MET A 64 12.45 -5.35 19.88
N THR A 65 11.81 -5.23 21.04
CA THR A 65 12.42 -4.72 22.26
C THR A 65 13.51 -5.70 22.64
N ASP A 66 14.65 -5.60 21.96
CA ASP A 66 15.94 -6.15 22.40
C ASP A 66 16.46 -5.26 23.54
N ILE A 67 15.62 -5.06 24.57
CA ILE A 67 16.03 -4.55 25.88
C ILE A 67 16.21 -5.74 26.84
N GLU A 68 16.82 -6.82 26.36
CA GLU A 68 17.55 -7.71 27.25
C GLU A 68 18.96 -7.14 27.42
N GLY A 69 19.13 -6.29 28.43
CA GLY A 69 20.40 -5.61 28.69
C GLY A 69 20.42 -4.89 30.04
N GLU A 70 20.10 -5.64 31.09
CA GLU A 70 20.63 -5.51 32.46
C GLU A 70 20.58 -4.13 33.16
N LEU A 71 19.61 -4.00 34.08
CA LEU A 71 19.87 -3.40 35.40
C LEU A 71 20.79 -4.37 36.17
N PRO A 72 22.02 -3.94 36.53
CA PRO A 72 22.28 -3.62 37.93
C PRO A 72 22.98 -2.28 38.19
#